data_AF-A0A7J4V687-F1
#
_entry.id   AF-A0A7J4V687-F1
#
_cell.length_a   1.000
_cell.length_b   1.000
_cell.length_c   1.000
_cell.angle_alpha   90.00
_cell.angle_beta   90.00
_cell.angle_gamma   90.00
#
_symmetry.space_group_name_H-M   'P 1'
#
loop_
_entity.id
_entity.type
_entity.pdbx_description
1 polymer ?
#
loop_
_entity_poly.entity_id
_entity_poly.type
_entity_poly.pdbx_seq_one_letter_code
_entity_poly.pdbx_strand_id
1 'polypeptide(L)'
;MAGARTILGVALLFALPFYLLFGAFRLGESERLAFSFCAAVAAFPSVTYWLGFIMPFTTAIWVASLLWYAAAAIVILIFRKIRKRAPS
;
A
#
# COMPACT_ATOMS: atom_id res chain seq x y z
N MET A 1 -9.39 -10.40 22.62
CA MET A 1 -8.32 -10.64 21.62
C MET A 1 -8.71 -10.36 20.16
N ALA A 2 -10.00 -10.23 19.82
CA ALA A 2 -10.42 -9.92 18.44
C ALA A 2 -9.94 -8.55 17.94
N GLY A 3 -10.03 -7.49 18.75
CA GLY A 3 -9.66 -6.13 18.35
C GLY A 3 -8.20 -5.98 17.89
N ALA A 4 -7.25 -6.60 18.58
CA ALA A 4 -5.84 -6.55 18.19
C ALA A 4 -5.57 -7.24 16.84
N ARG A 5 -6.26 -8.35 16.55
CA ARG A 5 -6.17 -9.04 15.26
C ARG A 5 -6.77 -8.21 14.14
N THR A 6 -7.87 -7.51 14.39
CA THR A 6 -8.49 -6.61 13.41
C THR A 6 -7.60 -5.40 13.12
N ILE A 7 -7.04 -4.77 14.15
CA ILE A 7 -6.12 -3.63 13.99
C ILE A 7 -4.85 -4.05 13.23
N LEU A 8 -4.26 -5.20 13.58
CA LEU A 8 -3.11 -5.74 12.85
C LEU A 8 -3.45 -6.08 11.40
N GLY A 9 -4.60 -6.69 11.15
CA GLY A 9 -5.07 -7.01 9.80
C GLY A 9 -5.26 -5.75 8.95
N VAL A 10 -5.86 -4.70 9.53
CA VAL A 10 -6.00 -3.40 8.87
C VAL A 10 -4.63 -2.78 8.63
N ALA A 11 -3.75 -2.71 9.64
CA ALA A 11 -2.43 -2.13 9.47
C ALA A 11 -1.61 -2.82 8.37
N LEU A 12 -1.65 -4.15 8.32
CA LEU A 12 -0.96 -4.95 7.30
C LEU A 12 -1.58 -4.75 5.92
N LEU A 13 -2.87 -5.04 5.74
CA LEU A 13 -3.49 -5.03 4.42
C LEU A 13 -3.70 -3.62 3.85
N PHE A 14 -3.85 -2.63 4.73
CA PHE A 14 -4.24 -1.27 4.37
C PHE A 14 -3.05 -0.31 4.35
N ALA A 15 -2.26 -0.21 5.42
CA ALA A 15 -1.25 0.84 5.56
C ALA A 15 0.15 0.40 5.08
N LEU A 16 0.52 -0.86 5.30
CA LEU A 16 1.85 -1.38 4.96
C LEU A 16 2.22 -1.24 3.47
N PRO A 17 1.36 -1.56 2.47
CA PRO A 17 1.77 -1.44 1.07
C PRO A 17 2.11 0.00 0.68
N PHE A 18 1.35 0.98 1.18
CA PHE A 18 1.65 2.40 0.96
C PHE A 18 2.92 2.82 1.67
N TYR A 19 3.15 2.33 2.90
CA TYR A 19 4.40 2.57 3.62
C TYR A 19 5.61 2.04 2.85
N LEU A 20 5.52 0.84 2.27
CA LEU A 20 6.56 0.29 1.42
C LEU A 20 6.76 1.12 0.14
N LEU A 21 5.67 1.54 -0.50
CA LEU A 21 5.68 2.37 -1.71
C LEU A 21 6.39 3.71 -1.47
N PHE A 22 6.07 4.39 -0.36
CA PHE A 22 6.72 5.66 0.01
C PHE A 22 8.16 5.49 0.51
N GLY A 23 8.58 4.27 0.85
CA GLY A 23 9.97 3.97 1.22
C GLY A 23 10.98 4.10 0.08
N ALA A 24 10.51 4.16 -1.16
CA ALA A 24 11.36 4.44 -2.31
C ALA A 24 11.73 5.94 -2.42
N PHE A 25 11.03 6.81 -1.70
CA PHE A 25 11.21 8.26 -1.75
C PHE A 25 12.05 8.76 -0.56
N ARG A 26 12.67 9.95 -0.71
CA ARG A 26 13.45 10.61 0.35
C ARG A 26 12.54 11.34 1.34
N LEU A 27 11.68 10.60 2.03
CA LEU A 27 10.77 11.13 3.07
C LEU A 27 11.33 10.84 4.47
N GLY A 28 11.11 11.77 5.41
CA GLY A 28 11.34 11.50 6.83
C GLY A 28 10.40 10.41 7.35
N GLU A 29 10.74 9.75 8.45
CA GLU A 29 9.94 8.64 8.99
C GLU A 29 8.50 9.05 9.35
N SER A 30 8.36 10.19 10.04
CA SER A 30 7.05 10.76 10.40
C SER A 30 6.22 11.16 9.18
N GLU A 31 6.85 11.77 8.17
CA GLU A 31 6.20 12.17 6.92
C GLU A 31 5.73 10.93 6.15
N ARG A 32 6.61 9.94 6.02
CA ARG A 32 6.31 8.67 5.36
C ARG A 32 5.10 8.00 6.02
N LEU A 33 5.05 7.95 7.34
CA LEU A 33 3.94 7.35 8.07
C LEU A 33 2.64 8.12 7.82
N ALA A 34 2.66 9.45 7.92
CA ALA A 34 1.50 10.31 7.65
C ALA A 34 0.99 10.17 6.20
N PHE A 35 1.88 10.26 5.20
CA PHE A 35 1.52 10.12 3.80
C PHE A 35 1.00 8.72 3.47
N SER A 36 1.58 7.67 4.06
CA SER A 36 1.12 6.29 3.87
C SER A 36 -0.28 6.09 4.41
N PHE A 37 -0.56 6.64 5.59
CA PHE A 37 -1.90 6.57 6.18
C PHE A 37 -2.92 7.33 5.33
N CYS A 38 -2.63 8.58 4.97
CA CYS A 38 -3.52 9.40 4.14
C CYS A 38 -3.79 8.75 2.78
N ALA A 39 -2.74 8.24 2.12
CA ALA A 39 -2.86 7.55 0.84
C ALA A 39 -3.69 6.26 0.98
N ALA A 40 -3.47 5.49 2.05
CA ALA A 40 -4.26 4.28 2.29
C ALA A 40 -5.74 4.62 2.48
N VAL A 41 -6.06 5.62 3.31
CA VAL A 41 -7.44 6.06 3.58
C VAL A 41 -8.14 6.58 2.32
N ALA A 42 -7.43 7.25 1.42
CA ALA A 42 -8.03 7.75 0.18
C ALA A 42 -8.10 6.69 -0.93
N ALA A 43 -6.99 6.02 -1.20
CA ALA A 43 -6.82 5.22 -2.40
C ALA A 43 -7.37 3.80 -2.25
N PHE A 44 -7.21 3.17 -1.08
CA PHE A 44 -7.70 1.81 -0.86
C PHE A 44 -9.23 1.68 -0.97
N PRO A 45 -10.06 2.48 -0.27
CA PRO A 45 -11.51 2.34 -0.39
C PRO A 45 -11.99 2.74 -1.78
N SER A 46 -11.33 3.69 -2.44
CA SER A 46 -11.63 4.04 -3.84
C SER A 46 -11.47 2.83 -4.76
N VAL A 47 -10.30 2.17 -4.74
CA VAL A 47 -10.05 0.97 -5.56
C VAL A 47 -11.01 -0.17 -5.20
N THR A 48 -11.24 -0.38 -3.90
CA THR A 48 -12.13 -1.44 -3.41
C THR A 48 -13.57 -1.21 -3.87
N TYR A 49 -14.05 0.04 -3.84
CA TYR A 49 -15.38 0.42 -4.30
C TYR A 49 -15.56 0.12 -5.79
N TRP A 50 -14.57 0.50 -6.62
CA TRP A 50 -14.59 0.20 -8.05
C TRP A 50 -14.62 -1.30 -8.33
N LEU A 51 -13.81 -2.09 -7.61
CA LEU A 51 -13.83 -3.55 -7.74
C LEU A 51 -15.16 -4.16 -7.26
N GLY A 52 -15.79 -3.56 -6.26
CA GLY A 52 -17.08 -3.99 -5.72
C GLY A 52 -18.24 -3.96 -6.73
N PHE A 53 -18.11 -3.24 -7.85
CA PHE A 53 -19.08 -3.30 -8.94
C PHE A 53 -19.02 -4.61 -9.75
N ILE A 54 -17.89 -5.32 -9.72
CA ILE A 54 -17.61 -6.47 -10.59
C ILE A 54 -17.59 -7.78 -9.78
N MET A 55 -17.29 -7.72 -8.48
CA MET A 55 -17.17 -8.87 -7.61
C MET A 55 -17.71 -8.58 -6.20
N PRO A 56 -18.00 -9.60 -5.38
CA PRO A 56 -18.39 -9.41 -3.99
C PRO A 56 -17.43 -8.49 -3.22
N PHE A 57 -17.97 -7.64 -2.33
CA PHE A 57 -17.16 -6.65 -1.62
C PHE A 57 -16.03 -7.29 -0.78
N THR A 58 -16.29 -8.46 -0.21
CA THR A 58 -15.27 -9.24 0.52
C THR A 58 -14.11 -9.66 -0.38
N THR A 59 -14.37 -10.13 -1.61
CA THR A 59 -13.31 -10.48 -2.56
C THR A 59 -12.60 -9.24 -3.10
N ALA A 60 -13.34 -8.13 -3.29
CA ALA A 60 -12.78 -6.86 -3.73
C ALA A 60 -11.71 -6.33 -2.76
N ILE A 61 -11.90 -6.47 -1.45
CA ILE A 61 -10.91 -6.08 -0.43
C ILE A 61 -9.60 -6.87 -0.61
N TRP A 62 -9.69 -8.19 -0.80
CA TRP A 62 -8.52 -9.04 -0.98
C TRP A 62 -7.77 -8.70 -2.27
N VAL A 63 -8.51 -8.52 -3.37
CA VAL A 63 -7.94 -8.15 -4.66
C VAL A 63 -7.29 -6.76 -4.60
N ALA A 64 -7.96 -5.77 -4.00
CA ALA A 64 -7.40 -4.43 -3.81
C ALA A 64 -6.09 -4.46 -3.00
N SER A 65 -6.07 -5.23 -1.90
CA SER A 65 -4.86 -5.41 -1.08
C SER A 65 -3.71 -5.96 -1.92
N LEU A 66 -3.98 -7.02 -2.70
CA LEU A 66 -2.96 -7.68 -3.52
C LEU A 66 -2.43 -6.75 -4.62
N LEU A 67 -3.30 -5.93 -5.24
CA LEU A 67 -2.92 -4.91 -6.21
C LEU A 67 -1.98 -3.85 -5.60
N TRP A 68 -2.27 -3.37 -4.39
CA TRP A 68 -1.41 -2.38 -3.72
C TRP A 68 -0.04 -2.94 -3.34
N TYR A 69 0.03 -4.20 -2.90
CA TYR A 69 1.31 -4.87 -2.68
C TYR A 69 2.10 -5.06 -3.98
N ALA A 70 1.43 -5.44 -5.07
CA ALA A 70 2.06 -5.55 -6.38
C ALA A 70 2.60 -4.20 -6.85
N ALA A 71 1.82 -3.13 -6.70
CA ALA A 71 2.24 -1.76 -7.02
C ALA A 71 3.47 -1.34 -6.20
N ALA A 72 3.46 -1.58 -4.88
CA ALA A 72 4.59 -1.30 -4.01
C ALA A 72 5.85 -2.07 -4.44
N ALA A 73 5.71 -3.36 -4.76
CA ALA A 73 6.82 -4.18 -5.24
C ALA A 73 7.40 -3.67 -6.57
N ILE A 74 6.53 -3.32 -7.54
CA ILE A 74 6.94 -2.76 -8.84
C ILE A 74 7.73 -1.45 -8.65
N VAL A 75 7.21 -0.53 -7.83
CA VAL A 75 7.88 0.75 -7.52
C VAL A 75 9.25 0.49 -6.92
N ILE A 76 9.35 -0.37 -5.91
CA ILE A 76 10.64 -0.72 -5.28
C ILE A 76 11.62 -1.30 -6.31
N LEU A 77 11.18 -2.22 -7.17
CA LEU A 77 12.03 -2.83 -8.19
C LEU A 77 12.53 -1.81 -9.21
N ILE A 78 11.66 -0.90 -9.67
CA ILE A 78 12.02 0.19 -10.59
C ILE A 78 13.05 1.10 -9.94
N PHE A 79 12.82 1.56 -8.71
CA PHE A 79 13.76 2.45 -8.00
C PHE A 79 15.10 1.77 -7.74
N ARG A 80 15.12 0.48 -7.38
CA ARG A 80 16.37 -0.29 -7.24
C ARG A 80 17.13 -0.38 -8.57
N LYS A 81 16.41 -0.57 -9.69
CA LYS A 81 17.01 -0.63 -11.02
C LYS A 81 17.59 0.73 -11.44
N ILE A 82 16.91 1.82 -11.15
CA ILE A 82 17.38 3.19 -11.44
C ILE A 82 18.64 3.50 -10.61
N ARG A 83 18.62 3.21 -9.30
CA ARG A 83 19.78 3.45 -8.41
C ARG A 83 21.03 2.66 -8.84
N LYS A 84 20.86 1.43 -9.35
CA LYS A 84 21.98 0.64 -9.88
C LYS A 84 22.59 1.20 -11.18
N ARG A 85 21.86 2.04 -11.91
CA ARG A 85 22.27 2.61 -13.20
C ARG A 85 22.80 4.04 -13.10
N ALA A 86 22.64 4.70 -11.95
CA ALA A 86 23.24 6.00 -11.70
C ALA A 86 24.71 5.80 -11.28
N PRO A 87 25.70 6.17 -12.11
CA PRO A 87 27.09 6.18 -11.68
C PRO A 87 27.22 7.22 -10.56
N SER A 88 27.84 6.82 -9.45
CA SER A 88 28.28 7.69 -8.36
C SER A 88 29.35 8.66 -8.84
#